data_AF-A0A974NP35-F1
#
_entry.id   AF-A0A974NP35-F1
#
_cell.length_a   1.000
_cell.length_b   1.000
_cell.length_c   1.000
_cell.angle_alpha   90.00
_cell.angle_beta   90.00
_cell.angle_gamma   90.00
#
_symmetry.space_group_name_H-M   'P 1'
#
loop_
_entity.id
_entity.type
_entity.pdbx_description
1 polymer ?
#
loop_
_entity_poly.entity_id
_entity_poly.type
_entity_poly.pdbx_seq_one_letter_code
_entity_poly.pdbx_strand_id
1 'polypeptide(L)'
;MWKEYFGDKATIFGLDIDPLCKSFEEEQINIIIGDQGDRGFWKTIKPTLPKFDIIIDDGGHHMSQLKTTFQEMFPELSSHGVYFIEDLHTCYWEEYGGGLGKPDNFIEYSKK
;
A
#
# COMPACT_ATOMS: atom_id res chain seq x y z
N MET A 1 -0.86 -16.91 0.51
CA MET A 1 -2.31 -16.63 0.71
C MET A 1 -2.97 -16.16 -0.58
N TRP A 2 -2.71 -14.93 -1.05
CA TRP A 2 -3.42 -14.37 -2.22
C TRP A 2 -3.26 -15.18 -3.52
N LYS A 3 -2.07 -15.75 -3.76
CA LYS A 3 -1.83 -16.63 -4.92
C LYS A 3 -2.76 -17.84 -4.93
N GLU A 4 -2.96 -18.46 -3.77
CA GLU A 4 -3.85 -19.61 -3.60
C GLU A 4 -5.32 -19.19 -3.68
N TYR A 5 -5.68 -18.06 -3.07
CA TYR A 5 -7.06 -17.57 -3.05
C TYR A 5 -7.57 -17.15 -4.44
N PHE A 6 -6.75 -16.43 -5.22
CA PHE A 6 -7.13 -15.92 -6.55
C PHE A 6 -6.75 -16.85 -7.71
N GLY A 7 -5.93 -17.87 -7.46
CA GLY A 7 -5.59 -18.90 -8.43
C GLY A 7 -4.51 -18.53 -9.45
N ASP A 8 -4.36 -19.39 -10.45
CA ASP A 8 -3.28 -19.39 -11.46
C ASP A 8 -3.26 -18.18 -12.40
N LYS A 9 -4.37 -17.44 -12.49
CA LYS A 9 -4.46 -16.21 -13.31
C LYS A 9 -4.11 -14.94 -12.55
N ALA A 10 -3.94 -15.02 -11.23
CA ALA A 10 -3.58 -13.86 -10.43
C ALA A 10 -2.13 -13.47 -10.69
N THR A 11 -1.87 -12.17 -10.75
CA THR A 11 -0.51 -11.62 -10.68
C THR A 11 -0.44 -10.74 -9.44
N ILE A 12 0.51 -11.03 -8.57
CA ILE A 12 0.66 -10.40 -7.27
C ILE A 12 1.91 -9.54 -7.30
N PHE A 13 1.79 -8.36 -6.71
CA PHE A 13 2.90 -7.47 -6.44
C PHE A 13 2.97 -7.23 -4.94
N GLY A 14 4.10 -7.57 -4.33
CA GLY A 14 4.43 -7.22 -2.95
C GLY A 14 5.41 -6.05 -2.94
N LEU A 15 5.19 -5.07 -2.07
CA LEU A 15 6.12 -3.97 -1.81
C LEU A 15 6.59 -4.06 -0.37
N ASP A 16 7.89 -4.05 -0.16
CA ASP A 16 8.49 -3.99 1.17
C ASP A 16 9.78 -3.15 1.15
N ILE A 17 10.12 -2.53 2.28
CA ILE A 17 11.38 -1.80 2.45
C ILE A 17 12.55 -2.75 2.74
N ASP A 18 12.29 -3.92 3.32
CA ASP A 18 13.31 -4.91 3.63
C ASP A 18 13.77 -5.63 2.35
N PRO A 19 15.04 -5.47 1.92
CA PRO A 19 15.56 -6.15 0.74
C PRO A 19 15.51 -7.68 0.83
N LEU A 20 15.44 -8.26 2.03
CA LEU A 20 15.30 -9.71 2.21
C LEU A 20 13.97 -10.23 1.68
N CYS A 21 12.92 -9.40 1.63
CA CYS A 21 11.62 -9.80 1.09
C CYS A 21 11.72 -10.19 -0.40
N LYS A 22 12.76 -9.74 -1.12
CA LYS A 22 13.00 -10.18 -2.51
C LYS A 22 13.17 -11.69 -2.63
N SER A 23 13.56 -12.38 -1.57
CA SER A 23 13.66 -13.85 -1.53
C SER A 23 12.31 -14.57 -1.64
N PHE A 24 11.19 -13.88 -1.45
CA PHE A 24 9.83 -14.43 -1.61
C PHE A 24 9.26 -14.26 -3.03
N GLU A 25 10.05 -13.72 -3.96
CA GLU A 25 9.67 -13.64 -5.37
C GLU A 25 9.62 -15.03 -6.01
N GLU A 26 8.54 -15.29 -6.74
CA GLU A 26 8.32 -16.55 -7.44
C GLU A 26 7.35 -16.38 -8.61
N GLU A 27 7.01 -17.47 -9.30
CA GLU A 27 6.00 -17.43 -10.36
C GLU A 27 4.67 -16.83 -9.82
N GLN A 28 4.11 -15.88 -10.58
CA GLN A 28 2.95 -15.02 -10.22
C GLN A 28 3.19 -13.97 -9.12
N ILE A 29 4.29 -14.00 -8.38
CA ILE A 29 4.56 -13.07 -7.27
C ILE A 29 5.79 -12.23 -7.58
N ASN A 30 5.58 -10.94 -7.82
CA ASN A 30 6.64 -9.96 -8.06
C ASN A 30 6.90 -9.20 -6.77
N ILE A 31 8.14 -9.14 -6.31
CA ILE A 31 8.52 -8.35 -5.13
C ILE A 31 9.27 -7.10 -5.55
N ILE A 32 8.78 -5.95 -5.09
CA ILE A 32 9.37 -4.64 -5.28
C ILE A 32 9.97 -4.21 -3.95
N ILE A 33 11.23 -3.77 -3.98
CA ILE A 33 11.89 -3.22 -2.80
C ILE A 33 11.81 -1.70 -2.86
N GLY A 34 11.21 -1.08 -1.84
CA GLY A 34 11.02 0.36 -1.78
C GLY A 34 10.25 0.83 -0.55
N ASP A 35 10.27 2.15 -0.32
CA ASP A 35 9.55 2.79 0.78
C ASP A 35 8.20 3.33 0.29
N GLN A 36 7.10 2.81 0.83
CA GLN A 36 5.74 3.26 0.48
C GLN A 36 5.49 4.74 0.86
N GLY A 37 6.28 5.30 1.79
CA GLY A 37 6.22 6.69 2.20
C GLY A 37 6.98 7.64 1.28
N ASP A 38 7.78 7.13 0.34
CA ASP A 38 8.58 7.95 -0.57
C ASP A 38 7.86 8.21 -1.90
N ARG A 39 7.52 9.48 -2.15
CA ARG A 39 6.95 9.91 -3.43
C ARG A 39 7.92 9.84 -4.60
N GLY A 40 9.23 9.98 -4.33
CA GLY A 40 10.26 9.83 -5.35
C GLY A 40 10.28 8.40 -5.90
N PHE A 41 10.23 7.43 -4.99
CA PHE A 41 10.03 6.02 -5.32
C PHE A 41 8.76 5.80 -6.17
N TRP A 42 7.58 6.29 -5.74
CA TRP A 42 6.34 6.11 -6.50
C TRP A 42 6.40 6.72 -7.91
N LYS A 43 6.98 7.92 -8.06
CA LYS A 43 7.18 8.53 -9.39
C LYS A 43 8.03 7.68 -10.32
N THR A 44 8.97 6.93 -9.76
CA THR A 44 9.91 6.10 -10.52
C THR A 44 9.29 4.74 -10.87
N ILE A 45 8.58 4.11 -9.93
CA ILE A 45 8.08 2.74 -10.11
C ILE A 45 6.71 2.67 -10.81
N LYS A 46 5.78 3.60 -10.53
CA LYS A 46 4.41 3.52 -11.09
C LYS A 46 4.36 3.36 -12.61
N PRO A 47 5.20 4.04 -13.42
CA PRO A 47 5.21 3.86 -14.88
C PRO A 47 5.55 2.43 -15.34
N THR A 48 6.17 1.61 -14.49
CA THR A 48 6.53 0.22 -14.80
C THR A 48 5.50 -0.79 -14.30
N LEU A 49 4.47 -0.35 -13.57
CA LEU A 49 3.47 -1.21 -12.96
C LEU A 49 2.19 -1.29 -13.82
N PRO A 50 1.47 -2.42 -13.77
CA PRO A 50 0.13 -2.49 -14.34
C PRO A 50 -0.86 -1.64 -13.53
N LYS A 51 -2.08 -1.50 -14.05
CA LYS A 51 -3.22 -1.12 -13.20
C LYS A 51 -3.57 -2.28 -12.27
N PHE A 52 -4.06 -1.95 -11.07
CA PHE A 52 -4.36 -2.94 -10.04
C PHE A 52 -5.87 -3.10 -9.83
N ASP A 53 -6.33 -4.34 -9.80
CA ASP A 53 -7.72 -4.66 -9.46
C ASP A 53 -7.95 -4.62 -7.94
N ILE A 54 -6.92 -4.93 -7.15
CA ILE A 54 -6.97 -4.89 -5.70
C ILE A 54 -5.68 -4.25 -5.20
N ILE A 55 -5.80 -3.28 -4.30
CA ILE A 55 -4.68 -2.69 -3.57
C ILE A 55 -4.96 -2.84 -2.07
N ILE A 56 -3.97 -3.38 -1.38
CA ILE A 56 -3.97 -3.59 0.07
C ILE A 56 -2.83 -2.76 0.64
N ASP A 57 -3.14 -1.78 1.50
CA ASP A 57 -2.13 -1.06 2.27
C ASP A 57 -2.03 -1.69 3.66
N ASP A 58 -1.04 -2.57 3.81
CA ASP A 58 -0.71 -3.31 5.02
C ASP A 58 0.81 -3.23 5.28
N GLY A 59 1.32 -2.00 5.35
CA GLY A 59 2.75 -1.75 5.54
C GLY A 59 3.09 -1.08 6.87
N GLY A 60 3.74 0.08 6.85
CA GLY A 60 4.25 0.69 8.10
C GLY A 60 3.22 1.41 8.98
N HIS A 61 1.98 1.59 8.48
CA HIS A 61 0.84 2.22 9.16
C HIS A 61 1.04 3.64 9.71
N HIS A 62 2.18 4.30 9.46
CA HIS A 62 2.34 5.71 9.82
C HIS A 62 1.39 6.59 8.99
N MET A 63 0.83 7.65 9.60
CA MET A 63 -0.14 8.51 8.90
C MET A 63 0.41 9.13 7.61
N SER A 64 1.71 9.44 7.57
CA SER A 64 2.39 9.94 6.37
C SER A 64 2.50 8.89 5.26
N GLN A 65 2.72 7.62 5.62
CA GLN A 65 2.78 6.49 4.70
C GLN A 65 1.40 6.23 4.11
N LEU A 66 0.38 6.03 4.94
CA LEU A 66 -1.01 5.81 4.49
C LEU A 66 -1.49 6.92 3.55
N LYS A 67 -1.27 8.20 3.92
CA LYS A 67 -1.64 9.34 3.07
C LYS A 67 -0.88 9.33 1.75
N THR A 68 0.42 9.04 1.77
CA THR A 68 1.25 9.04 0.56
C THR A 68 0.85 7.91 -0.37
N THR A 69 0.81 6.67 0.13
CA THR A 69 0.45 5.49 -0.65
C THR A 69 -0.96 5.62 -1.24
N PHE A 70 -1.95 6.05 -0.45
CA PHE A 70 -3.31 6.29 -0.97
C PHE A 70 -3.32 7.30 -2.11
N GLN A 71 -2.67 8.45 -1.95
CA GLN A 71 -2.66 9.49 -2.98
C GLN A 71 -1.91 9.07 -4.26
N GLU A 72 -0.84 8.27 -4.12
CA GLU A 72 -0.04 7.84 -5.26
C GLU A 72 -0.67 6.66 -6.02
N MET A 73 -1.35 5.75 -5.31
CA MET A 73 -1.81 4.46 -5.85
C MET A 73 -3.32 4.34 -6.06
N PHE A 74 -4.16 5.11 -5.36
CA PHE A 74 -5.60 5.11 -5.63
C PHE A 74 -5.92 5.49 -7.10
N PRO A 75 -5.22 6.45 -7.75
CA PRO A 75 -5.40 6.71 -9.19
C PRO A 75 -4.93 5.57 -10.12
N GLU A 76 -4.14 4.63 -9.60
CA GLU A 76 -3.66 3.44 -10.32
C GLU A 76 -4.61 2.24 -10.20
N LEU A 77 -5.69 2.38 -9.43
CA LEU A 77 -6.72 1.36 -9.31
C LEU A 77 -7.54 1.24 -10.60
N SER A 78 -7.86 0.01 -11.00
CA SER A 78 -8.81 -0.30 -12.06
C SER A 78 -10.19 0.32 -11.76
N SER A 79 -11.00 0.58 -12.79
CA SER A 79 -12.34 1.20 -12.62
C SER A 79 -13.32 0.42 -11.74
N HIS A 80 -13.09 -0.88 -11.59
CA HIS A 80 -13.85 -1.78 -10.72
C HIS A 80 -13.00 -2.37 -9.60
N GLY A 81 -11.84 -1.79 -9.36
CA GLY A 81 -10.93 -2.27 -8.34
C GLY A 81 -11.36 -1.87 -6.93
N VAL A 82 -10.73 -2.50 -5.96
CA VAL A 82 -10.95 -2.25 -4.53
C VAL A 82 -9.65 -1.82 -3.87
N TYR A 83 -9.71 -0.76 -3.08
CA TYR A 83 -8.61 -0.32 -2.23
C TYR A 83 -9.04 -0.48 -0.77
N PHE A 84 -8.26 -1.18 0.05
CA PHE A 84 -8.48 -1.24 1.49
C PHE A 84 -7.18 -1.12 2.27
N ILE A 85 -7.31 -0.65 3.51
CA ILE A 85 -6.21 -0.33 4.41
C ILE A 85 -6.40 -1.14 5.68
N GLU A 86 -5.37 -1.84 6.11
CA GLU A 86 -5.37 -2.62 7.34
C GLU A 86 -4.85 -1.79 8.52
N ASP A 87 -5.11 -2.28 9.74
CA ASP A 87 -4.58 -1.72 10.98
C ASP A 87 -4.83 -0.23 11.23
N LEU A 88 -6.00 0.27 10.81
CA LEU A 88 -6.46 1.64 11.06
C LEU A 88 -6.60 2.02 12.56
N HIS A 89 -6.48 1.06 13.48
CA HIS A 89 -6.41 1.37 14.91
C HIS A 89 -5.18 2.25 15.25
N THR A 90 -4.09 2.11 14.49
CA THR A 90 -2.87 2.95 14.58
C THR A 90 -3.14 4.43 14.32
N CYS A 91 -4.22 4.77 13.62
CA CYS A 91 -4.64 6.16 13.42
C CYS A 91 -4.94 6.89 14.73
N TYR A 92 -5.17 6.17 15.83
CA TYR A 92 -5.41 6.74 17.15
C TYR A 92 -4.19 6.74 18.05
N TRP A 93 -3.03 6.25 17.60
CA TRP A 93 -1.81 6.11 18.39
C TRP A 93 -0.77 7.15 18.01
N GLU A 94 -0.18 7.84 19.00
CA GLU A 94 0.76 8.93 18.75
C GLU A 94 2.05 8.49 18.07
N GLU A 95 2.53 7.28 18.37
CA GLU A 95 3.75 6.70 17.82
C GLU A 95 3.71 6.54 16.29
N TYR A 96 2.50 6.34 15.73
CA TYR A 96 2.26 6.23 14.29
C TYR A 96 1.92 7.59 13.64
N GLY A 97 2.05 8.70 14.38
CA GLY A 97 1.63 10.03 13.96
C GLY A 97 0.11 10.26 14.06
N GLY A 98 -0.60 9.33 14.69
CA GLY A 98 -2.04 9.40 14.93
C GLY A 98 -2.41 10.13 16.22
N GLY A 99 -3.70 10.07 16.53
CA GLY A 99 -4.31 10.63 17.73
C GLY A 99 -5.75 11.09 17.50
N LEU A 100 -6.59 10.95 18.53
CA LEU A 100 -7.99 11.37 18.46
C LEU A 100 -8.10 12.87 18.17
N GLY A 101 -8.77 13.23 17.06
CA GLY A 101 -8.98 14.61 16.65
C GLY A 101 -7.74 15.33 16.11
N LYS A 102 -6.61 14.64 15.88
CA LYS A 102 -5.43 15.27 15.28
C LYS A 102 -5.69 15.57 13.80
N PRO A 103 -5.36 16.79 13.30
CA PRO A 103 -5.60 17.17 11.90
C PRO A 103 -4.90 16.28 10.86
N ASP A 104 -3.75 15.71 11.22
CA ASP A 104 -2.94 14.88 10.32
C ASP A 104 -3.33 13.40 10.30
N ASN A 105 -4.34 13.02 11.08
CA ASN A 105 -4.87 11.67 11.17
C ASN A 105 -5.48 11.22 9.83
N PHE A 106 -5.12 10.02 9.37
CA PHE A 106 -5.65 9.45 8.13
C PHE A 106 -7.18 9.30 8.14
N ILE A 107 -7.79 8.97 9.28
CA ILE A 107 -9.26 8.88 9.43
C ILE A 107 -9.93 10.24 9.22
N GLU A 108 -9.32 11.35 9.66
CA GLU A 108 -9.86 12.68 9.39
C GLU A 108 -9.62 13.12 7.94
N TYR A 109 -8.54 12.64 7.33
CA TYR A 109 -8.26 12.83 5.91
C TYR A 109 -9.27 12.10 5.01
N SER A 110 -9.64 10.86 5.33
CA SER A 110 -10.51 10.01 4.49
C SER A 110 -12.00 10.37 4.51
N LYS A 111 -12.43 11.20 5.46
CA LYS A 111 -13.82 11.71 5.55
C LYS A 111 -14.13 12.83 4.55
N LYS A 112 -13.12 13.36 3.85
CA LYS A 112 -13.24 14.49 2.92
C LYS A 112 -13.36 14.00 1.49
#